data_AF-A0A4S0N6N9-F1
#
_entry.id   AF-A0A4S0N6N9-F1
#
_cell.length_a   1.000
_cell.length_b   1.000
_cell.length_c   1.000
_cell.angle_alpha   90.00
_cell.angle_beta   90.00
_cell.angle_gamma   90.00
#
_symmetry.space_group_name_H-M   'P 1'
#
loop_
_entity.id
_entity.type
_entity.pdbx_description
1 polymer ?
#
loop_
_entity_poly.entity_id
_entity_poly.type
_entity_poly.pdbx_seq_one_letter_code
_entity_poly.pdbx_strand_id
1 'polypeptide(L)'
;MRDGIKALGGDPEKINPLVPVDLVIDHSVIVDEFGTPMAFARNVELEYERNEERYKFLKWGQQAFRNFRVVPPGTGICHQVNLEYLGQVVWTNAEDGETTAYPDTCVGTDSHTTMINGLGVLGWGVGGIEAEAAMLGQPVSMLLPEVIGFRLTGKLKEGVTATDLVLTVTQMLRKKGVVGKFVEFFGPGLSNMTLADRATIGNMAPEYGATCGFFPVDGETIRYLTMSGREESRIALVEAYAKAQGMWRDAGSADPVFTDLLELDLGDVVPSMAGPKRPEGRVALEGIPAGFAKAMESEYKKAAEISKRYAVEGAGHDLGHGDVVIAAITSCTNTSNPSVLIGAGLLARNANRVGLKQKPWVKTSLAPGSQVVAEYLEKSGLQKELDQIGFNLVGFGCTTCIGNS
;
A
#
# COMPACT_ATOMS: atom_id res chain seq x y z
N MET A 1 -15.15 -22.89 -14.69
CA MET A 1 -14.80 -24.18 -14.03
C MET A 1 -16.02 -25.03 -13.66
N ARG A 2 -17.03 -24.50 -12.94
CA ARG A 2 -18.26 -25.23 -12.58
C ARG A 2 -18.97 -25.87 -13.80
N ASP A 3 -19.13 -25.14 -14.89
CA ASP A 3 -19.74 -25.71 -16.11
C ASP A 3 -18.86 -26.79 -16.75
N GLY A 4 -17.54 -26.64 -16.67
CA GLY A 4 -16.57 -27.61 -17.19
C GLY A 4 -16.64 -28.95 -16.45
N ILE A 5 -16.63 -28.94 -15.11
CA ILE A 5 -16.75 -30.18 -14.33
C ILE A 5 -18.13 -30.83 -14.50
N LYS A 6 -19.19 -30.03 -14.63
CA LYS A 6 -20.54 -30.52 -14.92
C LYS A 6 -20.62 -31.19 -16.30
N ALA A 7 -20.01 -30.61 -17.33
CA ALA A 7 -19.95 -31.19 -18.67
C ALA A 7 -19.20 -32.54 -18.68
N LEU A 8 -18.26 -32.73 -17.75
CA LEU A 8 -17.53 -34.00 -17.53
C LEU A 8 -18.26 -34.97 -16.58
N GLY A 9 -19.48 -34.64 -16.13
CA GLY A 9 -20.28 -35.49 -15.23
C GLY A 9 -19.87 -35.43 -13.76
N GLY A 10 -19.02 -34.48 -13.37
CA GLY A 10 -18.61 -34.26 -11.99
C GLY A 10 -19.49 -33.26 -11.23
N ASP A 11 -19.25 -33.16 -9.92
CA ASP A 11 -19.98 -32.26 -9.02
C ASP A 11 -19.44 -30.81 -9.09
N PRO A 12 -20.23 -29.82 -9.56
CA PRO A 12 -19.80 -28.42 -9.62
C PRO A 12 -19.57 -27.79 -8.25
N GLU A 13 -20.15 -28.31 -7.16
CA GLU A 13 -19.95 -27.78 -5.81
C GLU A 13 -18.54 -28.04 -5.26
N LYS A 14 -17.77 -28.92 -5.91
CA LYS A 14 -16.33 -29.09 -5.65
C LYS A 14 -15.49 -27.91 -6.13
N ILE A 15 -16.00 -27.12 -7.07
CA ILE A 15 -15.37 -25.85 -7.44
C ILE A 15 -15.83 -24.81 -6.40
N ASN A 16 -15.11 -24.77 -5.29
CA ASN A 16 -15.33 -23.84 -4.21
C ASN A 16 -14.01 -23.56 -3.47
N PRO A 17 -13.76 -22.32 -3.02
CA PRO A 17 -12.61 -22.03 -2.16
C PRO A 17 -12.56 -22.92 -0.91
N LEU A 18 -11.41 -23.56 -0.68
CA LEU A 18 -11.09 -24.38 0.50
C LEU A 18 -10.43 -23.55 1.61
N VAL A 19 -9.94 -22.37 1.27
CA VAL A 19 -9.36 -21.39 2.19
C VAL A 19 -10.22 -20.11 2.19
N PRO A 20 -10.10 -19.25 3.22
CA PRO A 20 -10.73 -17.92 3.21
C PRO A 20 -10.28 -17.09 2.01
N VAL A 21 -11.22 -16.43 1.35
CA VAL A 21 -10.97 -15.52 0.23
C VAL A 21 -11.71 -14.22 0.46
N ASP A 22 -10.94 -13.14 0.46
CA ASP A 22 -11.44 -11.78 0.62
C ASP A 22 -11.22 -10.99 -0.67
N LEU A 23 -12.30 -10.45 -1.25
CA LEU A 23 -12.24 -9.56 -2.39
C LEU A 23 -12.63 -8.15 -1.96
N VAL A 24 -11.74 -7.18 -2.15
CA VAL A 24 -12.02 -5.76 -1.88
C VAL A 24 -12.28 -5.03 -3.18
N ILE A 25 -13.38 -4.28 -3.24
CA ILE A 25 -13.72 -3.47 -4.42
C ILE A 25 -13.16 -2.06 -4.24
N ASP A 26 -12.03 -1.78 -4.90
CA ASP A 26 -11.26 -0.53 -4.75
C ASP A 26 -10.69 0.04 -6.07
N HIS A 27 -10.71 -0.75 -7.16
CA HIS A 27 -10.17 -0.37 -8.48
C HIS A 27 -11.21 0.28 -9.43
N SER A 28 -12.39 0.61 -8.94
CA SER A 28 -13.54 1.05 -9.74
C SER A 28 -13.83 2.55 -9.67
N VAL A 29 -13.50 3.20 -8.55
CA VAL A 29 -13.69 4.64 -8.37
C VAL A 29 -12.68 5.43 -9.23
N ILE A 30 -13.17 6.51 -9.84
CA ILE A 30 -12.41 7.43 -10.68
C ILE A 30 -12.57 8.84 -10.12
N VAL A 31 -11.51 9.65 -10.20
CA VAL A 31 -11.54 11.04 -9.76
C VAL A 31 -12.15 11.91 -10.87
N ASP A 32 -13.45 11.78 -11.13
CA ASP A 32 -14.16 12.61 -12.10
C ASP A 32 -14.33 14.06 -11.60
N GLU A 33 -14.77 14.21 -10.34
CA GLU A 33 -14.90 15.46 -9.61
C GLU A 33 -13.80 15.55 -8.53
N PHE A 34 -13.26 16.75 -8.31
CA PHE A 34 -12.13 17.00 -7.42
C PHE A 34 -12.14 18.42 -6.84
N GLY A 35 -11.42 18.66 -5.75
CA GLY A 35 -11.25 20.00 -5.18
C GLY A 35 -12.54 20.70 -4.69
N THR A 36 -13.65 19.95 -4.58
CA THR A 36 -14.93 20.45 -4.09
C THR A 36 -15.51 19.54 -3.01
N PRO A 37 -16.38 20.04 -2.12
CA PRO A 37 -17.08 19.21 -1.14
C PRO A 37 -18.02 18.16 -1.76
N MET A 38 -18.36 18.28 -3.05
CA MET A 38 -19.23 17.33 -3.76
C MET A 38 -18.46 16.17 -4.40
N ALA A 39 -17.11 16.26 -4.45
CA ALA A 39 -16.27 15.30 -5.15
C ALA A 39 -16.54 13.84 -4.75
N PHE A 40 -16.52 13.55 -3.45
CA PHE A 40 -16.81 12.22 -2.95
C PHE A 40 -18.16 11.67 -3.44
N ALA A 41 -19.24 12.43 -3.24
CA ALA A 41 -20.59 11.98 -3.58
C ALA A 41 -20.74 11.74 -5.09
N ARG A 42 -20.18 12.64 -5.92
CA ARG A 42 -20.30 12.55 -7.37
C ARG A 42 -19.48 11.40 -7.94
N ASN A 43 -18.27 11.16 -7.42
CA ASN A 43 -17.42 10.06 -7.87
C ASN A 43 -18.03 8.70 -7.51
N VAL A 44 -18.62 8.57 -6.32
CA VAL A 44 -19.32 7.34 -5.91
C VAL A 44 -20.57 7.11 -6.77
N GLU A 45 -21.36 8.14 -7.07
CA GLU A 45 -22.51 8.02 -7.95
C GLU A 45 -22.12 7.46 -9.33
N LEU A 46 -21.10 8.06 -9.96
CA LEU A 46 -20.59 7.62 -11.26
C LEU A 46 -19.96 6.22 -11.21
N GLU A 47 -19.29 5.87 -10.12
CA GLU A 47 -18.75 4.52 -9.91
C GLU A 47 -19.86 3.47 -9.95
N TYR A 48 -20.97 3.69 -9.24
CA TYR A 48 -22.11 2.77 -9.24
C TYR A 48 -22.81 2.69 -10.60
N GLU A 49 -23.00 3.83 -11.26
CA GLU A 49 -23.59 3.87 -12.61
C GLU A 49 -22.77 3.03 -13.62
N ARG A 50 -21.43 3.15 -13.58
CA ARG A 50 -20.53 2.49 -14.53
C ARG A 50 -20.31 1.01 -14.24
N ASN A 51 -20.48 0.56 -13.00
CA ASN A 51 -20.05 -0.78 -12.55
C ASN A 51 -21.17 -1.68 -12.02
N GLU A 52 -22.45 -1.32 -12.24
CA GLU A 52 -23.60 -2.03 -11.69
C GLU A 52 -23.56 -3.55 -12.01
N GLU A 53 -23.29 -3.92 -13.26
CA GLU A 53 -23.20 -5.33 -13.67
C GLU A 53 -22.09 -6.08 -12.94
N ARG A 54 -20.90 -5.47 -12.84
CA ARG A 54 -19.74 -6.06 -12.14
C ARG A 54 -20.05 -6.27 -10.66
N TYR A 55 -20.72 -5.32 -10.01
CA TYR A 55 -21.08 -5.44 -8.59
C TYR A 55 -22.16 -6.50 -8.36
N LYS A 56 -23.15 -6.60 -9.26
CA LYS A 56 -24.14 -7.69 -9.24
C LYS A 56 -23.45 -9.04 -9.40
N PHE A 57 -22.47 -9.15 -10.30
CA PHE A 57 -21.71 -10.37 -10.52
C PHE A 57 -20.87 -10.77 -9.29
N LEU A 58 -20.13 -9.84 -8.69
CA LEU A 58 -19.34 -10.11 -7.48
C LEU A 58 -20.24 -10.48 -6.28
N LYS A 59 -21.40 -9.82 -6.14
CA LYS A 59 -22.38 -10.14 -5.10
C LYS A 59 -23.00 -11.52 -5.30
N TRP A 60 -23.28 -11.91 -6.55
CA TRP A 60 -23.66 -13.28 -6.88
C TRP A 60 -22.55 -14.26 -6.48
N GLY A 61 -21.29 -13.94 -6.79
CA GLY A 61 -20.13 -14.75 -6.42
C GLY A 61 -20.06 -15.00 -4.91
N GLN A 62 -20.25 -13.97 -4.09
CA GLN A 62 -20.31 -14.09 -2.63
C GLN A 62 -21.38 -15.09 -2.15
N GLN A 63 -22.51 -15.18 -2.85
CA GLN A 63 -23.58 -16.11 -2.50
C GLN A 63 -23.33 -17.51 -3.06
N ALA A 64 -22.65 -17.60 -4.20
CA ALA A 64 -22.43 -18.85 -4.93
C ALA A 64 -21.25 -19.67 -4.39
N PHE A 65 -20.31 -19.06 -3.68
CA PHE A 65 -19.10 -19.70 -3.16
C PHE A 65 -18.99 -19.57 -1.63
N ARG A 66 -18.72 -20.67 -0.94
CA ARG A 66 -18.37 -20.67 0.50
C ARG A 66 -16.97 -20.10 0.69
N ASN A 67 -16.70 -19.57 1.88
CA ASN A 67 -15.43 -18.94 2.25
C ASN A 67 -15.04 -17.71 1.41
N PHE A 68 -15.98 -17.15 0.65
CA PHE A 68 -15.75 -15.97 -0.17
C PHE A 68 -16.50 -14.77 0.41
N ARG A 69 -15.77 -13.71 0.76
CA ARG A 69 -16.30 -12.46 1.30
C ARG A 69 -15.94 -11.31 0.37
N VAL A 70 -16.92 -10.47 0.05
CA VAL A 70 -16.72 -9.23 -0.71
C VAL A 70 -16.83 -8.05 0.23
N VAL A 71 -15.76 -7.25 0.30
CA VAL A 71 -15.75 -5.95 0.93
C VAL A 71 -16.29 -4.94 -0.09
N PRO A 72 -17.40 -4.23 0.22
CA PRO A 72 -18.11 -3.41 -0.76
C PRO A 72 -17.33 -2.13 -1.14
N PRO A 73 -17.71 -1.48 -2.26
CA PRO A 73 -17.12 -0.20 -2.68
C PRO A 73 -17.21 0.85 -1.57
N GLY A 74 -16.26 1.79 -1.54
CA GLY A 74 -16.26 2.89 -0.57
C GLY A 74 -15.80 2.51 0.85
N THR A 75 -15.30 1.28 1.05
CA THR A 75 -14.75 0.84 2.35
C THR A 75 -13.27 1.21 2.49
N GLY A 76 -12.48 1.04 1.43
CA GLY A 76 -11.03 1.23 1.46
C GLY A 76 -10.31 0.49 0.35
N ILE A 77 -8.98 0.60 0.33
CA ILE A 77 -8.07 -0.09 -0.59
C ILE A 77 -7.67 -1.44 0.01
N CYS A 78 -7.61 -2.47 -0.83
CA CYS A 78 -7.38 -3.87 -0.48
C CYS A 78 -6.30 -4.06 0.59
N HIS A 79 -5.11 -3.50 0.38
CA HIS A 79 -3.97 -3.72 1.28
C HIS A 79 -4.08 -2.99 2.62
N GLN A 80 -4.73 -1.83 2.65
CA GLN A 80 -4.99 -1.13 3.90
C GLN A 80 -6.09 -1.81 4.70
N VAL A 81 -7.17 -2.25 4.03
CA VAL A 81 -8.21 -3.09 4.66
C VAL A 81 -7.62 -4.41 5.16
N ASN A 82 -6.67 -5.00 4.44
CA ASN A 82 -5.96 -6.19 4.87
C ASN A 82 -5.15 -5.93 6.15
N LEU A 83 -4.33 -4.88 6.16
CA LEU A 83 -3.53 -4.50 7.31
C LEU A 83 -4.40 -4.13 8.53
N GLU A 84 -5.46 -3.35 8.33
CA GLU A 84 -6.32 -2.82 9.39
C GLU A 84 -7.40 -3.78 9.85
N TYR A 85 -7.76 -4.82 9.09
CA TYR A 85 -8.88 -5.69 9.44
C TYR A 85 -8.68 -7.19 9.12
N LEU A 86 -8.32 -7.54 7.88
CA LEU A 86 -8.37 -8.95 7.42
C LEU A 86 -7.21 -9.79 7.97
N GLY A 87 -5.99 -9.25 7.99
CA GLY A 87 -4.79 -9.93 8.47
C GLY A 87 -4.88 -10.26 9.96
N GLN A 88 -4.63 -11.52 10.29
CA GLN A 88 -4.77 -12.10 11.63
C GLN A 88 -3.42 -12.37 12.31
N VAL A 89 -2.32 -12.40 11.56
CA VAL A 89 -0.96 -12.80 12.01
C VAL A 89 -0.85 -14.27 12.41
N VAL A 90 -1.79 -14.78 13.19
CA VAL A 90 -1.93 -16.19 13.54
C VAL A 90 -3.39 -16.59 13.39
N TRP A 91 -3.66 -17.58 12.55
CA TRP A 91 -4.98 -18.20 12.39
C TRP A 91 -5.15 -19.39 13.33
N THR A 92 -6.41 -19.79 13.50
CA THR A 92 -6.82 -20.99 14.24
C THR A 92 -7.76 -21.80 13.37
N ASN A 93 -7.55 -23.11 13.27
CA ASN A 93 -8.48 -24.04 12.66
C ASN A 93 -8.91 -25.08 13.69
N ALA A 94 -10.20 -25.39 13.75
CA ALA A 94 -10.75 -26.38 14.66
C ALA A 94 -11.22 -27.60 13.86
N GLU A 95 -10.49 -28.71 13.99
CA GLU A 95 -10.76 -29.98 13.30
C GLU A 95 -10.65 -31.13 14.30
N ASP A 96 -11.57 -32.10 14.23
CA ASP A 96 -11.58 -33.32 15.06
C ASP A 96 -11.49 -33.07 16.59
N GLY A 97 -11.99 -31.94 17.06
CA GLY A 97 -11.96 -31.55 18.48
C GLY A 97 -10.63 -30.95 18.95
N GLU A 98 -9.65 -30.82 18.06
CA GLU A 98 -8.39 -30.12 18.29
C GLU A 98 -8.41 -28.74 17.63
N THR A 99 -7.79 -27.76 18.29
CA THR A 99 -7.60 -26.41 17.71
C THR A 99 -6.13 -26.22 17.39
N THR A 100 -5.81 -26.08 16.11
CA THR A 100 -4.45 -25.83 15.63
C THR A 100 -4.28 -24.35 15.32
N ALA A 101 -3.24 -23.74 15.90
CA ALA A 101 -2.80 -22.39 15.54
C ALA A 101 -1.65 -22.46 14.52
N TYR A 102 -1.66 -21.57 13.53
CA TYR A 102 -0.68 -21.53 12.44
C TYR A 102 -0.48 -20.09 11.96
N PRO A 103 0.67 -19.76 11.33
CA PRO A 103 0.93 -18.39 10.94
C PRO A 103 0.01 -17.98 9.79
N ASP A 104 -0.39 -16.72 9.79
CA ASP A 104 -1.09 -16.13 8.66
C ASP A 104 -0.13 -15.97 7.48
N THR A 105 -0.58 -16.43 6.32
CA THR A 105 0.13 -16.32 5.04
C THR A 105 -0.90 -16.16 3.93
N CYS A 106 -0.58 -15.40 2.89
CA CYS A 106 -1.53 -15.21 1.80
C CYS A 106 -0.86 -14.98 0.44
N VAL A 107 -1.60 -15.29 -0.61
CA VAL A 107 -1.34 -14.78 -1.95
C VAL A 107 -2.52 -13.93 -2.37
N GLY A 108 -2.26 -12.85 -3.11
CA GLY A 108 -3.32 -11.97 -3.60
C GLY A 108 -3.19 -11.74 -5.09
N THR A 109 -4.30 -11.45 -5.76
CA THR A 109 -4.33 -11.09 -7.19
C THR A 109 -3.94 -9.63 -7.43
N ASP A 110 -3.02 -9.11 -6.62
CA ASP A 110 -2.46 -7.78 -6.69
C ASP A 110 -0.98 -7.84 -6.27
N SER A 111 -0.12 -7.16 -7.01
CA SER A 111 1.34 -7.20 -6.78
C SER A 111 1.73 -6.69 -5.39
N HIS A 112 1.01 -5.70 -4.85
CA HIS A 112 1.33 -5.04 -3.59
C HIS A 112 0.72 -5.75 -2.36
N THR A 113 0.20 -6.98 -2.52
CA THR A 113 -0.14 -7.86 -1.38
C THR A 113 1.03 -8.00 -0.42
N THR A 114 2.25 -7.78 -0.91
CA THR A 114 3.47 -7.72 -0.10
C THR A 114 3.44 -6.67 1.02
N MET A 115 2.53 -5.70 1.01
CA MET A 115 2.34 -4.74 2.09
C MET A 115 2.06 -5.42 3.45
N ILE A 116 1.37 -6.56 3.46
CA ILE A 116 1.01 -7.26 4.69
C ILE A 116 2.23 -7.85 5.42
N ASN A 117 3.37 -8.01 4.73
CA ASN A 117 4.60 -8.46 5.34
C ASN A 117 5.16 -7.50 6.40
N GLY A 118 4.75 -6.23 6.39
CA GLY A 118 5.05 -5.30 7.48
C GLY A 118 4.43 -5.70 8.83
N LEU A 119 3.38 -6.53 8.80
CA LEU A 119 2.69 -7.10 9.96
C LEU A 119 3.26 -8.46 10.40
N GLY A 120 4.26 -9.00 9.68
CA GLY A 120 4.79 -10.35 9.91
C GLY A 120 3.96 -11.48 9.28
N VAL A 121 3.04 -11.14 8.37
CA VAL A 121 2.28 -12.09 7.56
C VAL A 121 3.02 -12.28 6.24
N LEU A 122 3.46 -13.51 5.95
CA LEU A 122 4.16 -13.78 4.70
C LEU A 122 3.15 -13.77 3.54
N GLY A 123 3.25 -12.79 2.64
CA GLY A 123 2.37 -12.76 1.47
C GLY A 123 2.89 -11.98 0.27
N TRP A 124 2.40 -12.32 -0.92
CA TRP A 124 2.84 -11.72 -2.17
C TRP A 124 1.78 -11.80 -3.28
N GLY A 125 2.00 -11.03 -4.34
CA GLY A 125 1.13 -11.01 -5.50
C GLY A 125 1.33 -12.20 -6.44
N VAL A 126 0.23 -12.75 -6.95
CA VAL A 126 0.20 -13.81 -7.98
C VAL A 126 -0.83 -13.47 -9.05
N GLY A 127 -0.82 -14.19 -10.18
CA GLY A 127 -1.85 -14.06 -11.20
C GLY A 127 -3.17 -14.71 -10.76
N GLY A 128 -4.26 -14.35 -11.45
CA GLY A 128 -5.60 -14.87 -11.13
C GLY A 128 -5.69 -16.40 -11.19
N ILE A 129 -5.00 -17.03 -12.13
CA ILE A 129 -5.00 -18.49 -12.29
C ILE A 129 -4.28 -19.18 -11.13
N GLU A 130 -3.12 -18.66 -10.69
CA GLU A 130 -2.43 -19.22 -9.52
C GLU A 130 -3.27 -19.04 -8.25
N ALA A 131 -3.92 -17.88 -8.08
CA ALA A 131 -4.83 -17.65 -6.97
C ALA A 131 -6.03 -18.62 -7.00
N GLU A 132 -6.68 -18.81 -8.16
CA GLU A 132 -7.76 -19.79 -8.34
C GLU A 132 -7.33 -21.22 -7.99
N ALA A 133 -6.12 -21.63 -8.40
CA ALA A 133 -5.57 -22.93 -8.05
C ALA A 133 -5.34 -23.07 -6.54
N ALA A 134 -4.76 -22.04 -5.90
CA ALA A 134 -4.56 -22.00 -4.45
C ALA A 134 -5.88 -22.08 -3.68
N MET A 135 -6.92 -21.35 -4.15
CA MET A 135 -8.26 -21.42 -3.59
C MET A 135 -8.84 -22.84 -3.63
N LEU A 136 -8.48 -23.64 -4.63
CA LEU A 136 -8.93 -25.04 -4.78
C LEU A 136 -8.00 -26.04 -4.09
N GLY A 137 -7.08 -25.57 -3.24
CA GLY A 137 -6.20 -26.40 -2.42
C GLY A 137 -4.91 -26.85 -3.10
N GLN A 138 -4.59 -26.30 -4.29
CA GLN A 138 -3.31 -26.58 -4.93
C GLN A 138 -2.19 -25.77 -4.23
N PRO A 139 -1.12 -26.41 -3.73
CA PRO A 139 0.00 -25.69 -3.16
C PRO A 139 0.67 -24.76 -4.18
N VAL A 140 1.16 -23.61 -3.72
CA VAL A 140 1.97 -22.72 -4.54
C VAL A 140 3.31 -23.40 -4.85
N SER A 141 3.62 -23.55 -6.15
CA SER A 141 4.89 -24.11 -6.59
C SER A 141 5.92 -22.99 -6.76
N MET A 142 7.02 -23.07 -6.00
CA MET A 142 8.13 -22.12 -6.11
C MET A 142 9.46 -22.80 -5.81
N LEU A 143 10.54 -22.26 -6.39
CA LEU A 143 11.89 -22.62 -5.94
C LEU A 143 12.11 -22.03 -4.54
N LEU A 144 12.84 -22.76 -3.68
CA LEU A 144 13.26 -22.23 -2.38
C LEU A 144 14.07 -20.95 -2.62
N PRO A 145 13.59 -19.78 -2.19
CA PRO A 145 14.21 -18.52 -2.54
C PRO A 145 15.47 -18.28 -1.71
N GLU A 146 16.44 -17.58 -2.31
CA GLU A 146 17.47 -16.90 -1.53
C GLU A 146 16.83 -15.80 -0.67
N VAL A 147 17.42 -15.52 0.49
CA VAL A 147 16.95 -14.47 1.40
C VAL A 147 18.04 -13.42 1.57
N ILE A 148 17.74 -12.19 1.15
CA ILE A 148 18.63 -11.04 1.30
C ILE A 148 18.28 -10.34 2.60
N GLY A 149 19.23 -10.32 3.54
CA GLY A 149 19.08 -9.59 4.79
C GLY A 149 19.30 -8.10 4.56
N PHE A 150 18.30 -7.27 4.84
CA PHE A 150 18.40 -5.83 4.79
C PHE A 150 18.48 -5.25 6.21
N ARG A 151 19.68 -4.89 6.64
CA ARG A 151 19.95 -4.39 7.98
C ARG A 151 19.63 -2.91 8.08
N LEU A 152 18.73 -2.56 8.97
CA LEU A 152 18.42 -1.16 9.32
C LEU A 152 19.07 -0.80 10.65
N THR A 153 19.74 0.35 10.70
CA THR A 153 20.37 0.91 11.90
C THR A 153 19.98 2.38 12.08
N GLY A 154 20.26 2.96 13.24
CA GLY A 154 19.97 4.38 13.50
C GLY A 154 18.48 4.70 13.57
N LYS A 155 18.13 5.96 13.27
CA LYS A 155 16.77 6.50 13.28
C LYS A 155 16.63 7.58 12.20
N LEU A 156 15.46 7.67 11.58
CA LEU A 156 15.15 8.73 10.62
C LEU A 156 15.30 10.12 11.28
N LYS A 157 15.88 11.06 10.52
CA LYS A 157 15.97 12.47 10.92
C LYS A 157 14.59 13.13 10.94
N GLU A 158 14.43 14.17 11.74
CA GLU A 158 13.21 14.99 11.75
C GLU A 158 12.92 15.53 10.34
N GLY A 159 11.65 15.50 9.93
CA GLY A 159 11.21 15.92 8.60
C GLY A 159 11.40 14.87 7.50
N VAL A 160 12.08 13.76 7.77
CA VAL A 160 12.19 12.61 6.86
C VAL A 160 11.02 11.65 7.10
N THR A 161 10.42 11.17 6.01
CA THR A 161 9.19 10.38 6.05
C THR A 161 9.43 8.90 5.70
N ALA A 162 8.41 8.06 5.95
CA ALA A 162 8.39 6.68 5.49
C ALA A 162 8.52 6.58 3.96
N THR A 163 7.97 7.56 3.22
CA THR A 163 8.08 7.65 1.76
C THR A 163 9.54 7.82 1.33
N ASP A 164 10.30 8.70 2.00
CA ASP A 164 11.71 8.90 1.71
C ASP A 164 12.55 7.64 1.96
N LEU A 165 12.22 6.94 3.06
CA LEU A 165 12.85 5.68 3.43
C LEU A 165 12.59 4.61 2.37
N VAL A 166 11.32 4.38 1.98
CA VAL A 166 11.02 3.33 0.99
C VAL A 166 11.60 3.65 -0.38
N LEU A 167 11.64 4.92 -0.82
CA LEU A 167 12.30 5.27 -2.08
C LEU A 167 13.81 5.00 -2.03
N THR A 168 14.44 5.20 -0.87
CA THR A 168 15.86 4.88 -0.65
C THR A 168 16.08 3.37 -0.70
N VAL A 169 15.27 2.59 0.02
CA VAL A 169 15.30 1.13 0.02
C VAL A 169 15.08 0.57 -1.38
N THR A 170 14.07 1.08 -2.10
CA THR A 170 13.75 0.65 -3.47
C THR A 170 14.93 0.85 -4.42
N GLN A 171 15.58 2.02 -4.37
CA GLN A 171 16.77 2.30 -5.19
C GLN A 171 17.93 1.35 -4.87
N MET A 172 18.19 1.09 -3.58
CA MET A 172 19.28 0.22 -3.16
C MET A 172 19.03 -1.25 -3.54
N LEU A 173 17.82 -1.77 -3.31
CA LEU A 173 17.44 -3.15 -3.64
C LEU A 173 17.39 -3.39 -5.15
N ARG A 174 16.93 -2.41 -5.94
CA ARG A 174 17.03 -2.50 -7.41
C ARG A 174 18.47 -2.59 -7.88
N LYS A 175 19.37 -1.80 -7.29
CA LYS A 175 20.80 -1.87 -7.60
C LYS A 175 21.41 -3.22 -7.20
N LYS A 176 20.97 -3.81 -6.09
CA LYS A 176 21.41 -5.13 -5.62
C LYS A 176 20.93 -6.27 -6.52
N GLY A 177 19.73 -6.17 -7.10
CA GLY A 177 19.15 -7.18 -7.98
C GLY A 177 18.55 -8.35 -7.20
N VAL A 178 17.34 -8.15 -6.67
CA VAL A 178 16.65 -9.12 -5.79
C VAL A 178 15.47 -9.83 -6.45
N VAL A 179 15.45 -9.90 -7.78
CA VAL A 179 14.38 -10.56 -8.53
C VAL A 179 14.31 -12.05 -8.19
N GLY A 180 13.11 -12.52 -7.79
CA GLY A 180 12.86 -13.91 -7.40
C GLY A 180 13.42 -14.30 -6.02
N LYS A 181 13.86 -13.32 -5.23
CA LYS A 181 14.40 -13.52 -3.88
C LYS A 181 13.45 -12.95 -2.83
N PHE A 182 13.62 -13.39 -1.59
CA PHE A 182 13.01 -12.73 -0.44
C PHE A 182 13.97 -11.64 0.06
N VAL A 183 13.39 -10.56 0.57
CA VAL A 183 14.12 -9.57 1.37
C VAL A 183 13.55 -9.62 2.77
N GLU A 184 14.41 -9.80 3.77
CA GLU A 184 14.00 -9.76 5.17
C GLU A 184 14.72 -8.61 5.87
N PHE A 185 13.93 -7.73 6.51
CA PHE A 185 14.44 -6.57 7.21
C PHE A 185 14.78 -6.93 8.66
N PHE A 186 15.97 -6.53 9.11
CA PHE A 186 16.47 -6.85 10.44
C PHE A 186 17.35 -5.74 11.01
N GLY A 187 17.90 -5.94 12.21
CA GLY A 187 18.79 -4.99 12.87
C GLY A 187 18.09 -4.04 13.85
N PRO A 188 18.86 -3.20 14.57
CA PRO A 188 18.35 -2.37 15.66
C PRO A 188 17.42 -1.24 15.19
N GLY A 189 17.48 -0.83 13.91
CA GLY A 189 16.63 0.22 13.35
C GLY A 189 15.13 -0.12 13.40
N LEU A 190 14.75 -1.41 13.37
CA LEU A 190 13.35 -1.85 13.44
C LEU A 190 12.64 -1.38 14.73
N SER A 191 13.38 -1.23 15.83
CA SER A 191 12.83 -0.75 17.11
C SER A 191 12.45 0.73 17.08
N ASN A 192 12.89 1.47 16.06
CA ASN A 192 12.56 2.88 15.86
C ASN A 192 11.46 3.10 14.79
N MET A 193 10.87 2.02 14.26
CA MET A 193 9.91 2.07 13.17
C MET A 193 8.51 1.72 13.66
N THR A 194 7.51 2.45 13.18
CA THR A 194 6.11 2.07 13.36
C THR A 194 5.73 0.96 12.39
N LEU A 195 4.63 0.25 12.67
CA LEU A 195 4.15 -0.77 11.73
C LEU A 195 3.79 -0.20 10.35
N ALA A 196 3.27 1.03 10.32
CA ALA A 196 2.97 1.70 9.07
C ALA A 196 4.23 1.96 8.24
N ASP A 197 5.37 2.31 8.86
CA ASP A 197 6.64 2.47 8.16
C ASP A 197 7.12 1.14 7.53
N ARG A 198 6.95 0.03 8.27
CA ARG A 198 7.26 -1.33 7.79
C ARG A 198 6.36 -1.72 6.61
N ALA A 199 5.06 -1.47 6.73
CA ALA A 199 4.08 -1.73 5.67
C ALA A 199 4.37 -0.91 4.41
N THR A 200 4.75 0.37 4.54
CA THR A 200 5.19 1.20 3.40
C THR A 200 6.37 0.57 2.66
N ILE A 201 7.34 -0.02 3.37
CA ILE A 201 8.49 -0.70 2.76
C ILE A 201 8.12 -2.05 2.13
N GLY A 202 7.32 -2.86 2.83
CA GLY A 202 6.85 -4.15 2.32
C GLY A 202 5.97 -3.98 1.07
N ASN A 203 5.19 -2.90 1.01
CA ASN A 203 4.33 -2.56 -0.12
C ASN A 203 5.12 -2.45 -1.43
N MET A 204 6.26 -1.76 -1.43
CA MET A 204 7.04 -1.51 -2.65
C MET A 204 7.93 -2.68 -3.11
N ALA A 205 7.70 -3.89 -2.58
CA ALA A 205 8.48 -5.07 -2.99
C ALA A 205 8.46 -5.37 -4.50
N PRO A 206 7.32 -5.25 -5.20
CA PRO A 206 7.30 -5.35 -6.66
C PRO A 206 8.19 -4.30 -7.33
N GLU A 207 8.23 -3.06 -6.80
CA GLU A 207 9.02 -1.94 -7.32
C GLU A 207 10.52 -2.12 -7.14
N TYR A 208 10.99 -2.93 -6.18
CA TYR A 208 12.39 -3.37 -6.09
C TYR A 208 12.67 -4.79 -6.58
N GLY A 209 11.62 -5.53 -6.91
CA GLY A 209 11.67 -6.81 -7.62
C GLY A 209 11.69 -8.04 -6.73
N ALA A 210 11.67 -7.88 -5.41
CA ALA A 210 11.61 -9.02 -4.51
C ALA A 210 10.23 -9.69 -4.59
N THR A 211 10.17 -10.97 -4.27
CA THR A 211 8.87 -11.65 -4.08
C THR A 211 8.15 -11.09 -2.85
N CYS A 212 8.88 -10.73 -1.80
CA CYS A 212 8.35 -10.06 -0.61
C CYS A 212 9.41 -9.19 0.08
N GLY A 213 8.95 -8.27 0.94
CA GLY A 213 9.77 -7.52 1.89
C GLY A 213 9.29 -7.78 3.32
N PHE A 214 9.91 -8.73 4.01
CA PHE A 214 9.45 -9.30 5.27
C PHE A 214 9.96 -8.58 6.51
N PHE A 215 9.06 -8.32 7.46
CA PHE A 215 9.39 -7.86 8.81
C PHE A 215 8.89 -8.88 9.82
N PRO A 216 9.73 -9.36 10.75
CA PRO A 216 9.31 -10.35 11.74
C PRO A 216 8.29 -9.79 12.75
N VAL A 217 7.53 -10.68 13.37
CA VAL A 217 6.60 -10.34 14.46
C VAL A 217 7.39 -9.89 15.69
N ASP A 218 7.06 -8.72 16.24
CA ASP A 218 7.66 -8.19 17.46
C ASP A 218 6.64 -7.36 18.28
N GLY A 219 7.14 -6.64 19.29
CA GLY A 219 6.32 -5.77 20.12
C GLY A 219 5.59 -4.65 19.35
N GLU A 220 6.09 -4.22 18.19
CA GLU A 220 5.39 -3.26 17.33
C GLU A 220 4.17 -3.90 16.68
N THR A 221 4.26 -5.17 16.27
CA THR A 221 3.12 -5.93 15.76
C THR A 221 2.00 -5.96 16.79
N ILE A 222 2.31 -6.30 18.05
CA ILE A 222 1.33 -6.30 19.14
C ILE A 222 0.73 -4.92 19.36
N ARG A 223 1.56 -3.86 19.40
CA ARG A 223 1.08 -2.47 19.53
C ARG A 223 0.09 -2.09 18.44
N TYR A 224 0.37 -2.48 17.20
CA TYR A 224 -0.52 -2.19 16.07
C TYR A 224 -1.81 -3.00 16.13
N LEU A 225 -1.77 -4.28 16.49
CA LEU A 225 -2.98 -5.10 16.64
C LEU A 225 -3.89 -4.51 17.75
N THR A 226 -3.30 -4.04 18.86
CA THR A 226 -4.06 -3.33 19.90
C THR A 226 -4.65 -2.01 19.38
N MET A 227 -3.85 -1.19 18.68
CA MET A 227 -4.29 0.10 18.15
C MET A 227 -5.41 -0.03 17.11
N SER A 228 -5.34 -1.06 16.25
CA SER A 228 -6.34 -1.38 15.23
C SER A 228 -7.58 -2.10 15.77
N GLY A 229 -7.67 -2.27 17.10
CA GLY A 229 -8.86 -2.83 17.75
C GLY A 229 -9.05 -4.33 17.53
N ARG A 230 -7.96 -5.10 17.37
CA ARG A 230 -8.04 -6.56 17.34
C ARG A 230 -8.48 -7.10 18.70
N GLU A 231 -9.21 -8.21 18.67
CA GLU A 231 -9.67 -8.93 19.87
C GLU A 231 -8.48 -9.29 20.78
N GLU A 232 -8.63 -9.05 22.08
CA GLU A 232 -7.57 -9.31 23.09
C GLU A 232 -7.10 -10.77 23.06
N SER A 233 -8.02 -11.70 22.83
CA SER A 233 -7.72 -13.13 22.69
C SER A 233 -6.84 -13.46 21.48
N ARG A 234 -7.04 -12.77 20.35
CA ARG A 234 -6.18 -12.91 19.16
C ARG A 234 -4.80 -12.33 19.44
N ILE A 235 -4.72 -11.17 20.08
CA ILE A 235 -3.44 -10.52 20.42
C ILE A 235 -2.61 -11.44 21.33
N ALA A 236 -3.22 -11.98 22.39
CA ALA A 236 -2.57 -12.92 23.29
C ALA A 236 -2.09 -14.19 22.57
N LEU A 237 -2.90 -14.72 21.64
CA LEU A 237 -2.52 -15.87 20.82
C LEU A 237 -1.30 -15.57 19.94
N VAL A 238 -1.29 -14.42 19.25
CA VAL A 238 -0.19 -14.03 18.35
C VAL A 238 1.14 -14.00 19.10
N GLU A 239 1.18 -13.34 20.26
CA GLU A 239 2.40 -13.25 21.06
C GLU A 239 2.85 -14.63 21.57
N ALA A 240 1.93 -15.40 22.15
CA ALA A 240 2.25 -16.73 22.69
C ALA A 240 2.74 -17.69 21.60
N TYR A 241 2.05 -17.70 20.45
CA TYR A 241 2.40 -18.54 19.30
C TYR A 241 3.76 -18.15 18.72
N ALA A 242 3.99 -16.87 18.43
CA ALA A 242 5.24 -16.41 17.82
C ALA A 242 6.45 -16.71 18.72
N LYS A 243 6.31 -16.54 20.04
CA LYS A 243 7.37 -16.90 21.01
C LYS A 243 7.61 -18.41 21.05
N ALA A 244 6.55 -19.22 21.10
CA ALA A 244 6.67 -20.68 21.14
C ALA A 244 7.31 -21.28 19.88
N GLN A 245 7.06 -20.67 18.70
CA GLN A 245 7.58 -21.13 17.41
C GLN A 245 8.95 -20.52 17.05
N GLY A 246 9.51 -19.64 17.89
CA GLY A 246 10.76 -18.94 17.57
C GLY A 246 10.63 -17.92 16.44
N MET A 247 9.41 -17.44 16.16
CA MET A 247 9.10 -16.41 15.15
C MET A 247 9.03 -15.00 15.75
N TRP A 248 9.20 -14.87 17.06
CA TRP A 248 9.22 -13.59 17.77
C TRP A 248 10.60 -12.94 17.73
N ARG A 249 10.66 -11.70 17.28
CA ARG A 249 11.86 -10.87 17.33
C ARG A 249 11.86 -9.99 18.58
N ASP A 250 12.97 -10.02 19.31
CA ASP A 250 13.35 -9.05 20.33
C ASP A 250 14.59 -8.26 19.89
N ALA A 251 14.89 -7.15 20.57
CA ALA A 251 16.08 -6.33 20.29
C ALA A 251 17.41 -7.09 20.48
N GLY A 252 17.40 -8.16 21.28
CA GLY A 252 18.56 -9.03 21.53
C GLY A 252 18.51 -10.36 20.77
N SER A 253 17.53 -10.58 19.89
CA SER A 253 17.49 -11.79 19.06
C SER A 253 18.74 -11.90 18.19
N ALA A 254 19.23 -13.12 18.00
CA ALA A 254 20.29 -13.37 17.04
C ALA A 254 19.77 -13.07 15.62
N ASP A 255 20.62 -12.46 14.81
CA ASP A 255 20.30 -12.19 13.41
C ASP A 255 20.20 -13.54 12.64
N PRO A 256 19.21 -13.72 11.76
CA PRO A 256 19.14 -14.90 10.89
C PRO A 256 20.37 -15.02 9.98
N VAL A 257 20.62 -16.23 9.48
CA VAL A 257 21.66 -16.45 8.48
C VAL A 257 21.08 -16.18 7.08
N PHE A 258 21.45 -15.04 6.53
CA PHE A 258 21.00 -14.61 5.20
C PHE A 258 21.96 -15.06 4.10
N THR A 259 21.46 -15.17 2.87
CA THR A 259 22.26 -15.51 1.68
C THR A 259 23.26 -14.39 1.36
N ASP A 260 22.83 -13.14 1.50
CA ASP A 260 23.62 -11.95 1.28
C ASP A 260 23.03 -10.79 2.12
N LEU A 261 23.82 -9.74 2.31
CA LEU A 261 23.48 -8.62 3.17
C LEU A 261 23.50 -7.29 2.40
N LEU A 262 22.70 -6.36 2.90
CA LEU A 262 22.71 -4.95 2.56
C LEU A 262 22.39 -4.15 3.82
N GLU A 263 23.01 -3.00 4.02
CA GLU A 263 22.83 -2.21 5.23
C GLU A 263 22.44 -0.76 4.88
N LEU A 264 21.61 -0.15 5.73
CA LEU A 264 21.25 1.26 5.68
C LEU A 264 21.21 1.84 7.10
N ASP A 265 21.92 2.95 7.31
CA ASP A 265 21.65 3.83 8.45
C ASP A 265 20.46 4.73 8.11
N LEU A 266 19.39 4.66 8.91
CA LEU A 266 18.20 5.49 8.75
C LEU A 266 18.53 6.99 8.84
N GLY A 267 19.65 7.36 9.49
CA GLY A 267 20.15 8.72 9.53
C GLY A 267 20.62 9.25 8.17
N ASP A 268 20.95 8.38 7.20
CA ASP A 268 21.42 8.79 5.86
C ASP A 268 20.26 9.07 4.90
N VAL A 269 19.03 8.73 5.27
CA VAL A 269 17.84 9.02 4.47
C VAL A 269 17.58 10.52 4.47
N VAL A 270 17.33 11.06 3.27
CA VAL A 270 16.99 12.49 3.06
C VAL A 270 15.71 12.62 2.26
N PRO A 271 14.97 13.74 2.41
CA PRO A 271 13.77 14.02 1.64
C PRO A 271 14.00 13.82 0.14
N SER A 272 13.08 13.14 -0.54
CA SER A 272 13.28 12.72 -1.92
C SER A 272 11.98 12.51 -2.69
N MET A 273 12.09 12.47 -4.01
CA MET A 273 11.02 12.02 -4.91
C MET A 273 11.59 10.98 -5.87
N ALA A 274 10.71 10.15 -6.45
CA ALA A 274 11.08 9.22 -7.52
C ALA A 274 10.42 9.63 -8.83
N GLY A 275 11.18 9.58 -9.92
CA GLY A 275 10.66 9.94 -11.22
C GLY A 275 11.74 10.27 -12.25
N PRO A 276 11.35 10.82 -13.41
CA PRO A 276 9.97 11.13 -13.80
C PRO A 276 9.16 9.93 -14.33
N LYS A 277 9.79 8.75 -14.52
CA LYS A 277 9.15 7.58 -15.17
C LYS A 277 9.24 6.27 -14.40
N ARG A 278 10.10 6.19 -13.38
CA ARG A 278 10.45 4.92 -12.72
C ARG A 278 10.52 5.07 -11.20
N PRO A 279 9.95 4.13 -10.42
CA PRO A 279 9.97 4.17 -8.95
C PRO A 279 11.37 4.14 -8.32
N GLU A 280 12.33 3.46 -8.95
CA GLU A 280 13.72 3.41 -8.48
C GLU A 280 14.54 4.65 -8.87
N GLY A 281 13.95 5.55 -9.67
CA GLY A 281 14.51 6.83 -10.09
C GLY A 281 14.50 7.88 -8.97
N ARG A 282 14.89 7.49 -7.75
CA ARG A 282 14.96 8.37 -6.59
C ARG A 282 15.98 9.49 -6.83
N VAL A 283 15.57 10.72 -6.53
CA VAL A 283 16.39 11.93 -6.49
C VAL A 283 16.10 12.67 -5.18
N ALA A 284 17.15 13.14 -4.49
CA ALA A 284 16.98 14.01 -3.31
C ALA A 284 16.22 15.28 -3.69
N LEU A 285 15.43 15.84 -2.77
CA LEU A 285 14.52 16.94 -3.06
C LEU A 285 15.24 18.16 -3.65
N GLU A 286 16.44 18.48 -3.15
CA GLU A 286 17.29 19.57 -3.65
C GLU A 286 17.80 19.33 -5.08
N GLY A 287 17.88 18.07 -5.50
CA GLY A 287 18.34 17.67 -6.83
C GLY A 287 17.24 17.69 -7.90
N ILE A 288 15.97 17.89 -7.53
CA ILE A 288 14.83 17.80 -8.46
C ILE A 288 14.92 18.81 -9.61
N PRO A 289 15.23 20.11 -9.41
CA PRO A 289 15.33 21.05 -10.53
C PRO A 289 16.39 20.63 -11.56
N ALA A 290 17.56 20.19 -11.10
CA ALA A 290 18.63 19.71 -11.97
C ALA A 290 18.25 18.39 -12.67
N GLY A 291 17.60 17.47 -11.95
CA GLY A 291 17.09 16.22 -12.49
C GLY A 291 16.02 16.44 -13.57
N PHE A 292 15.10 17.39 -13.35
CA PHE A 292 14.08 17.76 -14.32
C PHE A 292 14.70 18.39 -15.58
N ALA A 293 15.64 19.32 -15.42
CA ALA A 293 16.35 19.92 -16.56
C ALA A 293 17.08 18.87 -17.40
N LYS A 294 17.76 17.92 -16.73
CA LYS A 294 18.40 16.78 -17.40
C LYS A 294 17.39 15.90 -18.13
N ALA A 295 16.24 15.61 -17.51
CA ALA A 295 15.18 14.84 -18.18
C ALA A 295 14.62 15.58 -19.40
N MET A 296 14.44 16.90 -19.34
CA MET A 296 14.04 17.72 -20.49
C MET A 296 15.03 17.59 -21.65
N GLU A 297 16.33 17.51 -21.37
CA GLU A 297 17.35 17.28 -22.38
C GLU A 297 17.34 15.83 -22.90
N SER A 298 17.50 14.84 -22.03
CA SER A 298 17.77 13.46 -22.43
C SER A 298 16.53 12.64 -22.76
N GLU A 299 15.47 12.79 -21.97
CA GLU A 299 14.25 11.96 -22.05
C GLU A 299 13.21 12.55 -22.98
N TYR A 300 13.01 13.87 -22.91
CA TYR A 300 11.97 14.57 -23.68
C TYR A 300 12.52 15.29 -24.91
N LYS A 301 13.85 15.47 -25.01
CA LYS A 301 14.54 16.16 -26.13
C LYS A 301 14.02 17.59 -26.37
N LYS A 302 13.73 18.31 -25.28
CA LYS A 302 13.10 19.64 -25.24
C LYS A 302 13.84 20.63 -24.32
N ALA A 303 15.15 20.51 -24.16
CA ALA A 303 15.94 21.39 -23.29
C ALA A 303 15.71 22.89 -23.57
N ALA A 304 15.62 23.29 -24.85
CA ALA A 304 15.40 24.67 -25.25
C ALA A 304 13.98 25.21 -24.95
N GLU A 305 13.03 24.33 -24.60
CA GLU A 305 11.65 24.71 -24.30
C GLU A 305 11.37 24.79 -22.80
N ILE A 306 12.35 24.55 -21.91
CA ILE A 306 12.11 24.45 -20.46
C ILE A 306 11.43 25.68 -19.85
N SER A 307 11.71 26.88 -20.39
CA SER A 307 11.10 28.14 -19.95
C SER A 307 9.87 28.56 -20.78
N LYS A 308 9.49 27.76 -21.77
CA LYS A 308 8.36 28.06 -22.66
C LYS A 308 7.04 27.85 -21.92
N ARG A 309 6.15 28.83 -22.07
CA ARG A 309 4.82 28.82 -21.48
C ARG A 309 3.76 29.01 -22.57
N TYR A 310 2.59 28.44 -22.34
CA TYR A 310 1.48 28.35 -23.27
C TYR A 310 0.23 28.89 -22.58
N ALA A 311 -0.40 29.92 -23.15
CA ALA A 311 -1.66 30.43 -22.64
C ALA A 311 -2.75 29.36 -22.72
N VAL A 312 -3.54 29.22 -21.66
CA VAL A 312 -4.68 28.31 -21.64
C VAL A 312 -5.89 29.06 -22.16
N GLU A 313 -6.50 28.59 -23.24
CA GLU A 313 -7.62 29.29 -23.89
C GLU A 313 -8.79 29.50 -22.91
N GLY A 314 -9.27 30.74 -22.80
CA GLY A 314 -10.36 31.10 -21.91
C GLY A 314 -10.00 31.12 -20.42
N ALA A 315 -8.79 30.75 -20.04
CA ALA A 315 -8.32 30.80 -18.67
C ALA A 315 -7.25 31.90 -18.51
N GLY A 316 -7.38 32.78 -17.52
CA GLY A 316 -6.45 33.89 -17.28
C GLY A 316 -5.07 33.47 -16.75
N HIS A 317 -4.55 32.32 -17.19
CA HIS A 317 -3.27 31.74 -16.79
C HIS A 317 -2.58 31.01 -17.95
N ASP A 318 -1.31 30.63 -17.74
CA ASP A 318 -0.51 29.85 -18.67
C ASP A 318 -0.01 28.55 -18.02
N LEU A 319 0.47 27.64 -18.85
CA LEU A 319 1.14 26.41 -18.43
C LEU A 319 2.50 26.28 -19.11
N GLY A 320 3.48 25.78 -18.39
CA GLY A 320 4.83 25.52 -18.87
C GLY A 320 5.34 24.15 -18.45
N HIS A 321 6.53 23.80 -18.94
CA HIS A 321 7.18 22.56 -18.54
C HIS A 321 7.55 22.58 -17.06
N GLY A 322 7.13 21.54 -16.32
CA GLY A 322 7.41 21.39 -14.89
C GLY A 322 6.28 21.89 -13.98
N ASP A 323 5.24 22.52 -14.53
CA ASP A 323 4.06 22.84 -13.75
C ASP A 323 3.35 21.57 -13.28
N VAL A 324 3.01 21.53 -11.99
CA VAL A 324 2.20 20.46 -11.42
C VAL A 324 0.77 20.64 -11.89
N VAL A 325 0.21 19.63 -12.55
CA VAL A 325 -1.20 19.61 -13.01
C VAL A 325 -2.06 18.60 -12.25
N ILE A 326 -1.43 17.60 -11.62
CA ILE A 326 -2.08 16.64 -10.72
C ILE A 326 -1.28 16.59 -9.43
N ALA A 327 -1.95 16.71 -8.30
CA ALA A 327 -1.38 16.53 -6.97
C ALA A 327 -2.32 15.66 -6.12
N ALA A 328 -2.03 14.36 -6.04
CA ALA A 328 -2.90 13.38 -5.39
C ALA A 328 -2.24 12.81 -4.13
N ILE A 329 -2.94 12.89 -3.00
CA ILE A 329 -2.67 12.07 -1.82
C ILE A 329 -3.49 10.80 -1.98
N THR A 330 -2.84 9.74 -2.46
CA THR A 330 -3.46 8.48 -2.86
C THR A 330 -2.57 7.29 -2.45
N SER A 331 -2.95 6.08 -2.88
CA SER A 331 -2.28 4.80 -2.65
C SER A 331 -2.33 4.29 -1.20
N CYS A 332 -2.54 2.98 -1.06
CA CYS A 332 -2.36 2.27 0.21
C CYS A 332 -0.95 2.41 0.79
N THR A 333 0.08 2.63 -0.05
CA THR A 333 1.49 2.76 0.36
C THR A 333 1.69 3.84 1.43
N ASN A 334 1.01 4.98 1.28
CA ASN A 334 1.17 6.15 2.15
C ASN A 334 -0.09 6.46 2.97
N THR A 335 -1.30 6.18 2.45
CA THR A 335 -2.54 6.53 3.17
C THR A 335 -2.83 5.63 4.37
N SER A 336 -2.16 4.48 4.45
CA SER A 336 -2.13 3.60 5.64
C SER A 336 -1.22 4.12 6.75
N ASN A 337 -0.43 5.18 6.51
CA ASN A 337 0.51 5.71 7.49
C ASN A 337 -0.01 7.04 8.07
N PRO A 338 -0.51 7.05 9.32
CA PRO A 338 -1.03 8.26 9.94
C PRO A 338 0.00 9.38 10.06
N SER A 339 1.30 9.07 10.17
CA SER A 339 2.35 10.07 10.33
C SER A 339 2.42 11.01 9.14
N VAL A 340 2.35 10.48 7.91
CA VAL A 340 2.41 11.31 6.69
C VAL A 340 1.10 12.04 6.42
N LEU A 341 -0.06 11.47 6.79
CA LEU A 341 -1.36 12.13 6.59
C LEU A 341 -1.62 13.24 7.61
N ILE A 342 -1.28 13.02 8.88
CA ILE A 342 -1.28 14.08 9.89
C ILE A 342 -0.25 15.16 9.51
N GLY A 343 0.94 14.76 9.03
CA GLY A 343 1.94 15.68 8.50
C GLY A 343 1.40 16.56 7.36
N ALA A 344 0.71 15.96 6.38
CA ALA A 344 0.07 16.67 5.28
C ALA A 344 -1.00 17.67 5.77
N GLY A 345 -1.86 17.24 6.71
CA GLY A 345 -2.87 18.12 7.31
C GLY A 345 -2.27 19.30 8.09
N LEU A 346 -1.20 19.05 8.86
CA LEU A 346 -0.49 20.10 9.58
C LEU A 346 0.21 21.09 8.65
N LEU A 347 0.75 20.60 7.52
CA LEU A 347 1.31 21.44 6.48
C LEU A 347 0.23 22.30 5.81
N ALA A 348 -0.92 21.72 5.49
CA ALA A 348 -2.08 22.44 4.94
C ALA A 348 -2.54 23.56 5.89
N ARG A 349 -2.66 23.27 7.18
CA ARG A 349 -2.99 24.25 8.22
C ARG A 349 -2.00 25.43 8.22
N ASN A 350 -0.71 25.12 8.16
CA ASN A 350 0.32 26.16 8.16
C ASN A 350 0.29 26.98 6.87
N ALA A 351 0.04 26.35 5.71
CA ALA A 351 -0.13 27.03 4.42
C ALA A 351 -1.35 27.98 4.43
N ASN A 352 -2.50 27.54 4.96
CA ASN A 352 -3.69 28.38 5.09
C ASN A 352 -3.45 29.61 5.98
N ARG A 353 -2.73 29.44 7.10
CA ARG A 353 -2.39 30.55 8.02
C ARG A 353 -1.59 31.66 7.37
N VAL A 354 -0.78 31.35 6.35
CA VAL A 354 0.00 32.33 5.58
C VAL A 354 -0.66 32.70 4.25
N GLY A 355 -1.90 32.28 4.02
CA GLY A 355 -2.69 32.64 2.84
C GLY A 355 -2.27 31.94 1.55
N LEU A 356 -1.50 30.85 1.62
CA LEU A 356 -1.14 30.06 0.44
C LEU A 356 -2.33 29.27 -0.09
N LYS A 357 -2.45 29.19 -1.41
CA LYS A 357 -3.44 28.42 -2.14
C LYS A 357 -2.80 27.71 -3.32
N GLN A 358 -3.37 26.57 -3.68
CA GLN A 358 -3.05 25.86 -4.91
C GLN A 358 -3.35 26.73 -6.14
N LYS A 359 -2.64 26.47 -7.23
CA LYS A 359 -2.94 27.11 -8.52
C LYS A 359 -4.24 26.51 -9.08
N PRO A 360 -5.05 27.30 -9.82
CA PRO A 360 -6.40 26.90 -10.23
C PRO A 360 -6.44 25.73 -11.24
N TRP A 361 -5.33 25.44 -11.91
CA TRP A 361 -5.22 24.33 -12.87
C TRP A 361 -4.81 23.00 -12.22
N VAL A 362 -4.47 22.99 -10.92
CA VAL A 362 -3.99 21.78 -10.26
C VAL A 362 -5.19 20.92 -9.87
N LYS A 363 -5.25 19.70 -10.41
CA LYS A 363 -6.18 18.66 -9.98
C LYS A 363 -5.70 18.05 -8.67
N THR A 364 -6.21 18.58 -7.55
CA THR A 364 -5.91 18.09 -6.20
C THR A 364 -6.91 17.03 -5.75
N SER A 365 -6.44 15.96 -5.12
CA SER A 365 -7.31 14.88 -4.63
C SER A 365 -6.77 14.21 -3.37
N LEU A 366 -7.67 13.85 -2.44
CA LEU A 366 -7.39 12.99 -1.30
C LEU A 366 -8.22 11.71 -1.41
N ALA A 367 -7.56 10.57 -1.60
CA ALA A 367 -8.18 9.26 -1.70
C ALA A 367 -7.58 8.32 -0.64
N PRO A 368 -8.15 8.30 0.58
CA PRO A 368 -7.67 7.44 1.65
C PRO A 368 -7.89 5.95 1.36
N GLY A 369 -7.01 5.10 1.86
CA GLY A 369 -7.20 3.65 1.76
C GLY A 369 -8.11 3.04 2.81
N SER A 370 -8.65 3.82 3.76
CA SER A 370 -9.77 3.39 4.61
C SER A 370 -10.53 4.58 5.21
N GLN A 371 -11.72 4.30 5.75
CA GLN A 371 -12.54 5.29 6.44
C GLN A 371 -11.90 5.80 7.75
N VAL A 372 -11.01 5.03 8.37
CA VAL A 372 -10.28 5.43 9.59
C VAL A 372 -9.47 6.71 9.35
N VAL A 373 -8.89 6.84 8.16
CA VAL A 373 -8.15 8.04 7.76
C VAL A 373 -9.03 9.29 7.77
N ALA A 374 -10.18 9.22 7.10
CA ALA A 374 -11.12 10.33 7.07
C ALA A 374 -11.59 10.69 8.49
N GLU A 375 -11.84 9.68 9.33
CA GLU A 375 -12.29 9.89 10.70
C GLU A 375 -11.25 10.61 11.58
N TYR A 376 -9.97 10.21 11.56
CA TYR A 376 -8.97 10.92 12.37
C TYR A 376 -8.61 12.30 11.80
N LEU A 377 -8.67 12.50 10.48
CA LEU A 377 -8.45 13.83 9.87
C LEU A 377 -9.59 14.79 10.23
N GLU A 378 -10.84 14.31 10.26
CA GLU A 378 -11.98 15.11 10.68
C GLU A 378 -11.91 15.42 12.18
N LYS A 379 -11.67 14.42 13.04
CA LYS A 379 -11.59 14.60 14.50
C LYS A 379 -10.45 15.54 14.93
N SER A 380 -9.34 15.52 14.21
CA SER A 380 -8.21 16.44 14.45
C SER A 380 -8.43 17.85 13.89
N GLY A 381 -9.50 18.06 13.11
CA GLY A 381 -9.78 19.30 12.40
C GLY A 381 -8.90 19.54 11.18
N LEU A 382 -8.04 18.59 10.82
CA LEU A 382 -7.09 18.71 9.71
C LEU A 382 -7.74 18.51 8.34
N GLN A 383 -8.86 17.78 8.25
CA GLN A 383 -9.62 17.66 6.99
C GLN A 383 -10.05 19.03 6.48
N LYS A 384 -10.55 19.91 7.37
CA LYS A 384 -10.94 21.28 7.02
C LYS A 384 -9.78 22.13 6.49
N GLU A 385 -8.56 21.83 6.93
CA GLU A 385 -7.37 22.52 6.45
C GLU A 385 -6.94 22.00 5.07
N LEU A 386 -7.05 20.69 4.85
CA LEU A 386 -6.83 20.04 3.54
C LEU A 386 -7.85 20.52 2.49
N ASP A 387 -9.13 20.57 2.85
CA ASP A 387 -10.21 21.04 1.97
C ASP A 387 -9.96 22.47 1.47
N GLN A 388 -9.45 23.35 2.32
CA GLN A 388 -9.16 24.75 1.97
C GLN A 388 -8.06 24.92 0.93
N ILE A 389 -7.23 23.90 0.72
CA ILE A 389 -6.20 23.86 -0.33
C ILE A 389 -6.52 22.82 -1.42
N GLY A 390 -7.77 22.38 -1.50
CA GLY A 390 -8.30 21.53 -2.57
C GLY A 390 -8.12 20.02 -2.37
N PHE A 391 -7.59 19.55 -1.24
CA PHE A 391 -7.44 18.13 -0.94
C PHE A 391 -8.72 17.56 -0.28
N ASN A 392 -9.85 17.81 -0.94
CA ASN A 392 -11.13 17.22 -0.55
C ASN A 392 -11.11 15.71 -0.76
N LEU A 393 -11.87 14.99 0.08
CA LEU A 393 -12.11 13.57 -0.10
C LEU A 393 -12.75 13.32 -1.47
N VAL A 394 -12.12 12.46 -2.28
CA VAL A 394 -12.62 12.08 -3.62
C VAL A 394 -13.17 10.67 -3.68
N GLY A 395 -12.81 9.80 -2.74
CA GLY A 395 -13.19 8.38 -2.74
C GLY A 395 -12.34 7.54 -1.79
N PHE A 396 -12.80 6.33 -1.49
CA PHE A 396 -12.02 5.30 -0.80
C PHE A 396 -11.67 4.19 -1.79
N GLY A 397 -10.51 4.31 -2.43
CA GLY A 397 -10.08 3.39 -3.49
C GLY A 397 -8.78 3.85 -4.17
N CYS A 398 -8.28 3.03 -5.08
CA CYS A 398 -6.96 3.19 -5.68
C CYS A 398 -6.80 4.50 -6.48
N THR A 399 -7.85 4.96 -7.16
CA THR A 399 -7.91 6.27 -7.84
C THR A 399 -6.65 6.57 -8.69
N THR A 400 -6.02 7.73 -8.49
CA THR A 400 -4.84 8.18 -9.24
C THR A 400 -3.66 7.19 -9.16
N CYS A 401 -3.55 6.37 -8.10
CA CYS A 401 -2.48 5.37 -7.98
C CYS A 401 -2.47 4.35 -9.14
N ILE A 402 -3.65 4.01 -9.67
CA ILE A 402 -3.81 3.04 -10.77
C ILE A 402 -4.12 3.73 -12.12
N GLY A 403 -3.99 5.06 -12.17
CA GLY A 403 -4.31 5.84 -13.37
C GLY A 403 -5.78 6.26 -13.50
N ASN A 404 -6.64 5.96 -12.52
CA ASN A 404 -8.01 6.46 -12.46
C ASN A 404 -8.02 7.91 -11.93
N SER A 405 -7.34 8.81 -12.67
CA SER A 405 -6.85 10.10 -12.19
C SER A 405 -7.73 11.30 -12.49
#